data_AF-A0A964P7K6-F1
#
_entry.id   AF-A0A964P7K6-F1
#
_cell.length_a   1.000
_cell.length_b   1.000
_cell.length_c   1.000
_cell.angle_alpha   90.00
_cell.angle_beta   90.00
_cell.angle_gamma   90.00
#
_symmetry.space_group_name_H-M   'P 1'
#
loop_
_entity.id
_entity.type
_entity.pdbx_description
1 polymer ?
#
loop_
_entity_poly.entity_id
_entity_poly.type
_entity_poly.pdbx_seq_one_letter_code
_entity_poly.pdbx_strand_id
1 'polypeptide(L)'
;MKPALQPSLKARALRLISMREHSRKELVRKLARFEEQPGSLLLALDDLQAKGLISEQRVIASVLHRQTGKFGGARIRQALQALGLESEAIGLAIGSLQGSEAERAQAVWQKKFGAPPADAQAAAKQMRFLLARGFGADIARRIVAGQCLASQE
;
A
#
# COMPACT_ATOMS: atom_id res chain seq x y z
N MET A 1 -30.57 5.64 34.36
CA MET A 1 -29.95 5.95 33.06
C MET A 1 -29.86 4.65 32.26
N LYS A 2 -30.45 4.57 31.05
CA LYS A 2 -30.28 3.39 30.20
C LYS A 2 -28.81 3.32 29.77
N PRO A 3 -28.08 2.21 29.96
CA PRO A 3 -26.73 2.11 29.44
C PRO A 3 -26.80 2.28 27.92
N ALA A 4 -25.91 3.10 27.37
CA ALA A 4 -25.79 3.23 25.92
C ALA A 4 -25.49 1.83 25.35
N LEU A 5 -26.38 1.32 24.49
CA LEU A 5 -26.20 0.03 23.85
C LEU A 5 -24.84 0.02 23.13
N GLN A 6 -23.98 -0.94 23.49
CA GLN A 6 -22.69 -1.10 22.82
C GLN A 6 -22.96 -1.36 21.33
N PRO A 7 -22.26 -0.67 20.41
CA PRO A 7 -22.49 -0.86 18.99
C PRO A 7 -22.10 -2.27 18.57
N SER A 8 -22.95 -2.88 17.72
CA SER A 8 -22.70 -4.21 17.16
C SER A 8 -21.43 -4.26 16.32
N LEU A 9 -20.88 -5.48 16.10
CA LEU A 9 -19.73 -5.68 15.21
C LEU A 9 -19.95 -5.08 13.81
N LYS A 10 -21.16 -5.23 13.27
CA LYS A 10 -21.55 -4.66 11.98
C LYS A 10 -21.55 -3.13 12.00
N ALA A 11 -22.11 -2.51 13.05
CA ALA A 11 -22.10 -1.06 13.19
C ALA A 11 -20.66 -0.51 13.33
N ARG A 12 -19.79 -1.20 14.09
CA ARG A 12 -18.37 -0.87 14.21
C ARG A 12 -17.63 -0.99 12.88
N ALA A 13 -17.89 -2.06 12.12
CA ALA A 13 -17.31 -2.28 10.80
C ALA A 13 -17.76 -1.20 9.80
N LEU A 14 -19.06 -0.88 9.75
CA LEU A 14 -19.59 0.17 8.88
C LEU A 14 -18.95 1.53 9.16
N ARG A 15 -18.75 1.88 10.44
CA ARG A 15 -18.04 3.12 10.82
C ARG A 15 -16.60 3.14 10.33
N LEU A 16 -15.90 2.00 10.30
CA LEU A 16 -14.55 1.93 9.76
C LEU A 16 -14.55 2.09 8.23
N ILE A 17 -15.43 1.36 7.54
CA ILE A 17 -15.56 1.37 6.08
C ILE A 17 -15.96 2.76 5.58
N SER A 18 -16.81 3.49 6.30
CA SER A 18 -17.23 4.84 5.92
C SER A 18 -16.11 5.89 5.93
N MET A 19 -15.01 5.63 6.63
CA MET A 19 -13.87 6.56 6.68
C MET A 19 -12.85 6.30 5.57
N ARG A 20 -12.63 5.05 5.20
CA ARG A 20 -11.75 4.63 4.10
C ARG A 20 -11.97 3.15 3.76
N GLU A 21 -11.45 2.75 2.60
CA GLU A 21 -11.33 1.34 2.23
C GLU A 21 -10.47 0.57 3.27
N HIS A 22 -10.98 -0.59 3.66
CA HIS A 22 -10.35 -1.50 4.60
C HIS A 22 -10.35 -2.92 4.04
N SER A 23 -9.23 -3.61 4.19
CA SER A 23 -9.17 -5.05 3.94
C SER A 23 -9.94 -5.82 5.00
N ARG A 24 -10.42 -7.02 4.64
CA ARG A 24 -11.03 -7.96 5.60
C ARG A 24 -10.08 -8.22 6.78
N LYS A 25 -8.79 -8.44 6.51
CA LYS A 25 -7.75 -8.67 7.53
C LYS A 25 -7.57 -7.50 8.49
N GLU A 26 -7.64 -6.26 8.00
CA GLU A 26 -7.62 -5.07 8.87
C GLU A 26 -8.86 -5.03 9.78
N LEU A 27 -10.05 -5.32 9.23
CA LEU A 27 -11.30 -5.31 10.00
C LEU A 27 -11.28 -6.38 11.09
N VAL A 28 -10.85 -7.61 10.76
CA VAL A 28 -10.66 -8.69 11.75
C VAL A 28 -9.75 -8.23 12.87
N ARG A 29 -8.55 -7.72 12.53
CA ARG A 29 -7.56 -7.26 13.52
C ARG A 29 -8.11 -6.16 14.44
N LYS A 30 -8.87 -5.21 13.90
CA LYS A 30 -9.40 -4.07 14.66
C LYS A 30 -10.59 -4.46 15.55
N LEU A 31 -11.38 -5.43 15.12
CA LEU A 31 -12.67 -5.76 15.70
C LEU A 31 -12.68 -7.04 16.54
N ALA A 32 -11.65 -7.90 16.45
CA ALA A 32 -11.57 -9.16 17.18
C ALA A 32 -11.80 -9.01 18.69
N ARG A 33 -11.30 -7.93 19.32
CA ARG A 33 -11.52 -7.65 20.75
C ARG A 33 -12.98 -7.36 21.14
N PHE A 34 -13.87 -7.16 20.18
CA PHE A 34 -15.30 -6.94 20.41
C PHE A 34 -16.14 -8.17 20.03
N GLU A 35 -15.49 -9.28 19.66
CA GLU A 35 -16.16 -10.54 19.38
C GLU A 35 -16.50 -11.23 20.70
N GLU A 36 -17.79 -11.38 20.97
CA GLU A 36 -18.30 -12.07 22.17
C GLU A 36 -18.60 -13.54 21.85
N GLN A 37 -19.11 -13.80 20.64
CA GLN A 37 -19.41 -15.13 20.15
C GLN A 37 -18.41 -15.52 19.05
N PRO A 38 -17.66 -16.63 19.20
CA PRO A 38 -16.71 -17.07 18.19
C PRO A 38 -17.37 -17.21 16.81
N GLY A 39 -16.77 -16.60 15.79
CA GLY A 39 -17.24 -16.63 14.40
C GLY A 39 -18.24 -15.53 14.03
N SER A 40 -18.82 -14.83 15.02
CA SER A 40 -19.78 -13.75 14.76
C SER A 40 -19.18 -12.58 13.99
N LEU A 41 -17.88 -12.32 14.17
CA LEU A 41 -17.17 -11.30 13.41
C LEU A 41 -17.01 -11.69 11.94
N LEU A 42 -16.58 -12.93 11.68
CA LEU A 42 -16.38 -13.40 10.30
C LEU A 42 -17.68 -13.39 9.52
N LEU A 43 -18.78 -13.86 10.13
CA LEU A 43 -20.13 -13.83 9.57
C LEU A 43 -20.57 -12.41 9.24
N ALA A 44 -20.36 -11.45 10.16
CA ALA A 44 -20.69 -10.06 9.91
C ALA A 44 -19.88 -9.45 8.76
N LEU A 45 -18.61 -9.85 8.60
CA LEU A 45 -17.77 -9.41 7.49
C LEU A 45 -18.16 -10.08 6.16
N ASP A 46 -18.60 -11.34 6.17
CA ASP A 46 -19.14 -12.02 4.99
C ASP A 46 -20.38 -11.28 4.47
N ASP A 47 -21.28 -10.92 5.37
CA ASP A 47 -22.46 -10.09 5.13
C ASP A 47 -22.14 -8.77 4.44
N LEU A 48 -21.09 -8.08 4.91
CA LEU A 48 -20.65 -6.79 4.37
C LEU A 48 -19.95 -6.95 3.02
N GLN A 49 -19.18 -8.02 2.84
CA GLN A 49 -18.53 -8.35 1.57
C GLN A 49 -19.54 -8.74 0.50
N ALA A 50 -20.54 -9.56 0.84
CA ALA A 50 -21.64 -9.92 -0.06
C ALA A 50 -22.45 -8.69 -0.53
N LYS A 51 -22.53 -7.66 0.31
CA LYS A 51 -23.14 -6.37 -0.02
C LYS A 51 -22.22 -5.41 -0.77
N GLY A 52 -21.02 -5.86 -1.14
CA GLY A 52 -20.02 -5.05 -1.84
C GLY A 52 -19.44 -3.91 -1.01
N LEU A 53 -19.63 -3.89 0.31
CA LEU A 53 -19.12 -2.86 1.21
C LEU A 53 -17.64 -3.08 1.55
N ILE A 54 -17.16 -4.33 1.47
CA ILE A 54 -15.74 -4.69 1.52
C ILE A 54 -15.36 -5.15 0.11
N SER A 55 -14.36 -4.50 -0.50
CA SER A 55 -13.86 -4.86 -1.83
C SER A 55 -12.34 -4.81 -1.85
N GLU A 56 -11.72 -5.94 -2.17
CA GLU A 56 -10.27 -6.04 -2.32
C GLU A 56 -9.74 -5.13 -3.43
N GLN A 57 -10.48 -5.02 -4.54
CA GLN A 57 -10.13 -4.17 -5.67
C GLN A 57 -10.07 -2.69 -5.25
N ARG A 58 -11.05 -2.22 -4.46
CA ARG A 58 -11.03 -0.85 -3.93
C ARG A 58 -9.92 -0.62 -2.92
N VAL A 59 -9.61 -1.63 -2.10
CA VAL A 59 -8.47 -1.57 -1.16
C VAL A 59 -7.15 -1.45 -1.93
N ILE A 60 -6.93 -2.27 -2.97
CA ILE A 60 -5.76 -2.19 -3.84
C ILE A 60 -5.66 -0.80 -4.46
N ALA A 61 -6.71 -0.33 -5.14
CA ALA A 61 -6.72 0.99 -5.78
C ALA A 61 -6.40 2.11 -4.79
N SER A 62 -6.99 2.07 -3.58
CA SER A 62 -6.71 3.03 -2.50
C SER A 62 -5.25 3.00 -2.03
N VAL A 63 -4.64 1.82 -1.96
CA VAL A 63 -3.21 1.68 -1.61
C VAL A 63 -2.33 2.24 -2.70
N LEU A 64 -2.59 1.88 -3.96
CA LEU A 64 -1.82 2.37 -5.11
C LEU A 64 -1.86 3.90 -5.16
N HIS A 65 -3.07 4.48 -5.14
CA HIS A 65 -3.25 5.93 -5.19
C HIS A 65 -2.45 6.68 -4.12
N ARG A 66 -2.36 6.13 -2.89
CA ARG A 66 -1.65 6.79 -1.77
C ARG A 66 -0.14 6.55 -1.76
N GLN A 67 0.35 5.47 -2.36
CA GLN A 67 1.73 5.00 -2.19
C GLN A 67 2.62 5.13 -3.43
N THR A 68 2.07 5.08 -4.65
CA THR A 68 2.87 5.07 -5.90
C THR A 68 3.74 6.31 -6.04
N GLY A 69 3.29 7.48 -5.59
CA GLY A 69 4.07 8.72 -5.60
C GLY A 69 5.20 8.79 -4.56
N LYS A 70 5.38 7.76 -3.71
CA LYS A 70 6.32 7.77 -2.57
C LYS A 70 7.23 6.54 -2.52
N PHE A 71 6.73 5.40 -3.01
CA PHE A 71 7.34 4.10 -2.84
C PHE A 71 7.40 3.32 -4.16
N GLY A 72 8.43 2.48 -4.28
CA GLY A 72 8.58 1.54 -5.39
C GLY A 72 7.78 0.26 -5.19
N GLY A 73 7.80 -0.60 -6.21
CA GLY A 73 6.98 -1.80 -6.29
C GLY A 73 7.18 -2.75 -5.11
N ALA A 74 8.40 -2.87 -4.59
CA ALA A 74 8.68 -3.78 -3.46
C ALA A 74 7.98 -3.36 -2.16
N ARG A 75 7.99 -2.06 -1.83
CA ARG A 75 7.31 -1.52 -0.64
C ARG A 75 5.80 -1.61 -0.77
N ILE A 76 5.27 -1.33 -1.95
CA ILE A 76 3.82 -1.41 -2.23
C ILE A 76 3.36 -2.86 -2.12
N ARG A 77 4.11 -3.81 -2.70
CA ARG A 77 3.84 -5.25 -2.59
C ARG A 77 3.75 -5.69 -1.13
N GLN A 78 4.74 -5.33 -0.32
CA GLN A 78 4.75 -5.64 1.12
C GLN A 78 3.53 -5.07 1.84
N ALA A 79 3.15 -3.82 1.51
CA ALA A 79 1.95 -3.21 2.09
C ALA A 79 0.67 -3.97 1.71
N LEU A 80 0.51 -4.38 0.46
CA LEU A 80 -0.64 -5.18 0.01
C LEU A 80 -0.66 -6.57 0.67
N GLN A 81 0.49 -7.24 0.79
CA GLN A 81 0.60 -8.53 1.48
C GLN A 81 0.24 -8.43 2.97
N ALA A 82 0.62 -7.33 3.64
CA ALA A 82 0.25 -7.10 5.03
C ALA A 82 -1.27 -6.97 5.23
N LEU A 83 -1.99 -6.50 4.21
CA LEU A 83 -3.45 -6.45 4.15
C LEU A 83 -4.10 -7.80 3.85
N GLY A 84 -3.31 -8.84 3.55
CA GLY A 84 -3.80 -10.20 3.32
C GLY A 84 -4.57 -10.35 2.01
N LEU A 85 -4.20 -9.57 1.00
CA LEU A 85 -4.79 -9.65 -0.34
C LEU A 85 -4.18 -10.83 -1.12
N GLU A 86 -4.94 -11.34 -2.08
CA GLU A 86 -4.54 -12.48 -2.90
C GLU A 86 -3.27 -12.22 -3.72
N SER A 87 -2.41 -13.23 -3.81
CA SER A 87 -1.08 -13.11 -4.45
C SER A 87 -1.19 -12.73 -5.93
N GLU A 88 -2.20 -13.24 -6.63
CA GLU A 88 -2.49 -12.91 -8.02
C GLU A 88 -2.89 -11.45 -8.20
N ALA A 89 -3.84 -10.96 -7.39
CA ALA A 89 -4.30 -9.57 -7.42
C ALA A 89 -3.15 -8.60 -7.10
N ILE A 90 -2.27 -8.96 -6.16
CA ILE A 90 -1.04 -8.21 -5.88
C ILE A 90 -0.11 -8.24 -7.09
N GLY A 91 0.07 -9.39 -7.74
CA GLY A 91 0.86 -9.53 -8.96
C GLY A 91 0.42 -8.57 -10.05
N LEU A 92 -0.88 -8.55 -10.37
CA LEU A 92 -1.49 -7.66 -11.35
C LEU A 92 -1.31 -6.18 -10.98
N ALA A 93 -1.55 -5.83 -9.72
CA ALA A 93 -1.41 -4.47 -9.22
C ALA A 93 0.04 -3.95 -9.27
N ILE A 94 1.03 -4.81 -9.05
CA ILE A 94 2.44 -4.42 -9.15
C ILE A 94 2.92 -4.43 -10.60
N GLY A 95 2.43 -5.36 -11.42
CA GLY A 95 2.72 -5.43 -12.85
C GLY A 95 2.31 -4.16 -13.58
N SER A 96 1.14 -3.59 -13.26
CA SER A 96 0.66 -2.33 -13.84
C SER A 96 1.54 -1.11 -13.50
N LEU A 97 2.41 -1.22 -12.48
CA LEU A 97 3.31 -0.16 -12.06
C LEU A 97 4.71 -0.24 -12.69
N GLN A 98 5.05 -1.34 -13.37
CA GLN A 98 6.43 -1.56 -13.85
C GLN A 98 6.85 -0.49 -14.87
N GLY A 99 5.97 -0.14 -15.82
CA GLY A 99 6.27 0.82 -16.88
C GLY A 99 6.65 2.23 -16.38
N SER A 100 6.07 2.68 -15.26
CA SER A 100 6.37 4.01 -14.69
C SER A 100 7.28 3.98 -13.46
N GLU A 101 7.90 2.83 -13.12
CA GLU A 101 8.71 2.74 -11.89
C GLU A 101 9.96 3.63 -11.93
N ALA A 102 10.60 3.72 -13.10
CA ALA A 102 11.71 4.62 -13.39
C ALA A 102 11.36 6.08 -13.12
N GLU A 103 10.27 6.56 -13.73
CA GLU A 103 9.80 7.95 -13.62
C GLU A 103 9.41 8.30 -12.17
N ARG A 104 8.69 7.40 -11.48
CA ARG A 104 8.32 7.60 -10.07
C ARG A 104 9.54 7.64 -9.16
N ALA A 105 10.54 6.79 -9.40
CA ALA A 105 11.79 6.80 -8.65
C ALA A 105 12.55 8.12 -8.85
N GLN A 106 12.64 8.60 -10.09
CA GLN A 106 13.28 9.87 -10.43
C GLN A 106 12.56 11.05 -9.77
N ALA A 107 11.22 11.11 -9.83
CA ALA A 107 10.45 12.17 -9.19
C ALA A 107 10.66 12.22 -7.67
N VAL A 108 10.74 11.04 -7.01
CA VAL A 108 11.00 10.95 -5.57
C VAL A 108 12.46 11.33 -5.23
N TRP A 109 13.41 10.95 -6.07
CA TRP A 109 14.81 11.35 -5.94
C TRP A 109 15.00 12.86 -6.13
N GLN A 110 14.39 13.45 -7.17
CA GLN A 110 14.47 14.88 -7.50
C GLN A 110 13.97 15.73 -6.34
N LYS A 111 12.86 15.35 -5.71
CA LYS A 111 12.31 16.04 -4.54
C LYS A 111 13.24 16.07 -3.32
N LYS A 112 14.14 15.10 -3.19
CA LYS A 112 15.04 15.00 -2.03
C LYS A 112 16.46 15.50 -2.30
N PHE A 113 17.02 15.16 -3.44
CA PHE A 113 18.42 15.40 -3.76
C PHE A 113 18.59 16.39 -4.90
N GLY A 114 17.81 16.25 -5.97
CA GLY A 114 17.77 17.19 -7.09
C GLY A 114 19.02 17.26 -7.97
N ALA A 115 20.14 16.65 -7.54
CA ALA A 115 21.40 16.63 -8.25
C ALA A 115 22.15 15.30 -8.03
N PRO A 116 22.99 14.87 -9.01
CA PRO A 116 23.88 13.73 -8.86
C PRO A 116 24.82 13.87 -7.65
N PRO A 117 25.31 12.75 -7.08
CA PRO A 117 26.22 12.78 -5.95
C PRO A 117 27.59 13.36 -6.33
N ALA A 118 28.20 14.14 -5.42
CA ALA A 118 29.54 14.71 -5.61
C ALA A 118 30.68 13.70 -5.32
N ASP A 119 30.41 12.69 -4.50
CA ASP A 119 31.38 11.68 -4.07
C ASP A 119 30.72 10.31 -3.84
N ALA A 120 31.53 9.30 -3.53
CA ALA A 120 31.08 7.93 -3.29
C ALA A 120 30.15 7.82 -2.06
N GLN A 121 30.35 8.65 -1.04
CA GLN A 121 29.52 8.64 0.18
C GLN A 121 28.11 9.18 -0.11
N ALA A 122 28.03 10.26 -0.88
CA ALA A 122 26.79 10.83 -1.39
C ALA A 122 26.08 9.83 -2.31
N ALA A 123 26.80 9.13 -3.19
CA ALA A 123 26.23 8.10 -4.05
C ALA A 123 25.58 6.97 -3.21
N ALA A 124 26.29 6.46 -2.20
CA ALA A 124 25.77 5.45 -1.29
C ALA A 124 24.54 5.95 -0.50
N LYS A 125 24.51 7.24 -0.13
CA LYS A 125 23.35 7.86 0.54
C LYS A 125 22.12 7.93 -0.37
N GLN A 126 22.29 8.36 -1.62
CA GLN A 126 21.20 8.45 -2.59
C GLN A 126 20.67 7.05 -2.95
N MET A 127 21.56 6.08 -3.16
CA MET A 127 21.21 4.69 -3.41
C MET A 127 20.37 4.10 -2.26
N ARG A 128 20.86 4.18 -1.01
CA ARG A 128 20.14 3.67 0.16
C ARG A 128 18.76 4.29 0.32
N PHE A 129 18.60 5.56 -0.04
CA PHE A 129 17.30 6.22 0.02
C PHE A 129 16.27 5.61 -0.94
N LEU A 130 16.65 5.32 -2.18
CA LEU A 130 15.77 4.73 -3.18
C LEU A 130 15.46 3.26 -2.84
N LEU A 131 16.48 2.49 -2.44
CA LEU A 131 16.32 1.10 -2.01
C LEU A 131 15.41 0.99 -0.78
N ALA A 132 15.57 1.87 0.22
CA ALA A 132 14.71 1.89 1.40
C ALA A 132 13.25 2.28 1.09
N ARG A 133 13.02 2.92 -0.06
CA ARG A 133 11.67 3.20 -0.59
C ARG A 133 11.12 2.07 -1.45
N GLY A 134 11.88 1.00 -1.66
CA GLY A 134 11.46 -0.19 -2.39
C GLY A 134 11.52 -0.06 -3.90
N PHE A 135 12.30 0.89 -4.43
CA PHE A 135 12.61 0.95 -5.86
C PHE A 135 13.70 -0.06 -6.23
N GLY A 136 13.64 -0.60 -7.44
CA GLY A 136 14.62 -1.57 -7.96
C GLY A 136 16.05 -1.03 -7.96
N ALA A 137 17.02 -1.93 -7.70
CA ALA A 137 18.43 -1.56 -7.58
C ALA A 137 19.01 -1.00 -8.88
N ASP A 138 18.62 -1.55 -10.03
CA ASP A 138 19.11 -1.07 -11.33
C ASP A 138 18.55 0.32 -11.66
N ILE A 139 17.28 0.57 -11.36
CA ILE A 139 16.67 1.91 -11.50
C ILE A 139 17.40 2.91 -10.59
N ALA A 140 17.63 2.54 -9.34
CA ALA A 140 18.35 3.39 -8.39
C ALA A 140 19.79 3.68 -8.85
N ARG A 141 20.49 2.68 -9.41
CA ARG A 141 21.84 2.86 -9.97
C ARG A 141 21.85 3.83 -11.13
N ARG A 142 20.92 3.70 -12.08
CA ARG A 142 20.80 4.59 -13.25
C ARG A 142 20.54 6.04 -12.84
N ILE A 143 19.61 6.27 -11.90
CA ILE A 143 19.30 7.62 -11.38
C ILE A 143 20.51 8.24 -10.71
N VAL A 144 21.17 7.51 -9.80
CA VAL A 144 22.32 8.03 -9.05
C VAL A 144 23.52 8.27 -9.95
N ALA A 145 23.69 7.49 -11.02
CA ALA A 145 24.73 7.69 -12.02
C ALA A 145 24.44 8.87 -12.99
N GLY A 146 23.30 9.55 -12.86
CA GLY A 146 22.91 10.66 -13.74
C GLY A 146 22.54 10.21 -15.16
N GLN A 147 22.28 8.91 -15.38
CA GLN A 147 21.85 8.41 -16.67
C GLN A 147 20.39 8.82 -16.88
N CYS A 148 20.14 9.65 -17.90
CA CYS A 148 18.79 10.07 -18.26
C CYS A 148 17.93 8.83 -18.52
N LEU A 149 16.85 8.67 -17.75
CA LEU A 149 15.81 7.69 -18.01
C LEU A 149 14.91 8.26 -19.11
N ALA A 150 15.46 8.52 -20.30
CA ALA A 150 14.62 8.81 -21.46
C ALA A 150 13.78 7.57 -21.72
N SER A 151 12.46 7.75 -21.68
CA SER A 151 11.46 6.72 -21.94
C SER A 151 11.79 6.03 -23.25
N GLN A 152 12.05 4.73 -23.19
CA GLN A 152 11.96 3.92 -24.40
C GLN A 152 10.47 3.69 -24.64
N GLU A 153 9.94 4.34 -25.67
CA GLU A 153 8.63 4.08 -26.27
C GLU A 153 8.53 2.63 -26.78
#